data_AF-A0A2A2M5A5-F1
#
_entry.id   AF-A0A2A2M5A5-F1
#
_cell.length_a   1.000
_cell.length_b   1.000
_cell.length_c   1.000
_cell.angle_alpha   90.00
_cell.angle_beta   90.00
_cell.angle_gamma   90.00
#
_symmetry.space_group_name_H-M   'P 1'
#
loop_
_entity.id
_entity.type
_entity.pdbx_description
1 polymer ?
#
loop_
_entity_poly.entity_id
_entity_poly.type
_entity_poly.pdbx_seq_one_letter_code
_entity_poly.pdbx_strand_id
1 'polypeptide(L)' 'MSRSKQVTWFWEWVRSLDQEKRARLLQFVTGTCRVPVGGFSELMDSNGRRQPFCIKGVRTVNIIFLN' A
#
# COMPACT_ATOMS: atom_id res chain seq x y z
N MET A 1 1.65 -13.87 10.96
CA MET A 1 0.65 -12.79 11.12
C MET A 1 1.28 -11.63 11.86
N SER A 2 1.09 -10.40 11.38
CA SER A 2 1.60 -9.17 12.03
C SER A 2 1.04 -9.03 13.46
N ARG A 3 1.87 -8.62 14.43
CA ARG A 3 1.43 -8.32 15.81
C ARG A 3 0.74 -6.95 15.95
N SER A 4 0.77 -6.10 14.91
CA SER A 4 0.16 -4.77 14.94
C SER A 4 -1.32 -4.83 14.54
N LYS A 5 -2.20 -4.31 15.40
CA LYS A 5 -3.65 -4.18 15.14
C LYS A 5 -3.93 -3.38 13.88
N GLN A 6 -3.18 -2.32 13.63
CA GLN A 6 -3.30 -1.47 12.45
C GLN A 6 -3.07 -2.23 11.15
N VAL A 7 -2.07 -3.13 11.12
CA VAL A 7 -1.81 -3.97 9.94
C VAL A 7 -2.95 -4.96 9.72
N THR A 8 -3.51 -5.54 10.80
CA THR A 8 -4.66 -6.44 10.69
C THR A 8 -5.87 -5.70 10.12
N TRP A 9 -6.22 -4.54 10.68
CA TRP A 9 -7.34 -3.73 10.20
C TRP A 9 -7.15 -3.26 8.76
N PHE A 10 -5.93 -2.88 8.38
CA PHE A 10 -5.62 -2.54 7.00
C PHE A 10 -5.99 -3.69 6.05
N TRP A 11 -5.55 -4.91 6.33
CA TRP A 11 -5.87 -6.06 5.48
C TRP A 11 -7.33 -6.52 5.55
N GLU A 12 -8.03 -6.31 6.67
CA GLU A 12 -9.49 -6.50 6.76
C GLU A 12 -10.23 -5.51 5.86
N TRP A 13 -9.86 -4.24 5.91
CA TRP A 13 -10.42 -3.20 5.06
C TRP A 13 -10.12 -3.44 3.58
N VAL A 14 -8.88 -3.78 3.21
CA VAL A 14 -8.52 -4.11 1.80
C VAL A 14 -9.37 -5.27 1.26
N ARG A 15 -9.67 -6.27 2.11
CA ARG A 15 -10.52 -7.41 1.72
C ARG A 15 -11.97 -7.00 1.49
N SER A 16 -12.49 -5.99 2.18
CA SER A 16 -13.85 -5.49 1.98
C SER A 16 -14.01 -4.54 0.78
N LEU A 17 -12.91 -4.09 0.17
CA LEU A 17 -12.96 -3.24 -1.02
C LEU A 17 -13.39 -3.98 -2.29
N ASP A 18 -14.13 -3.28 -3.13
CA ASP A 18 -14.37 -3.65 -4.52
C ASP A 18 -13.10 -3.51 -5.40
N GLN A 19 -13.17 -4.01 -6.63
CA GLN A 19 -12.02 -4.03 -7.54
C GLN A 19 -11.53 -2.61 -7.91
N GLU A 20 -12.44 -1.65 -8.06
CA GLU A 20 -12.11 -0.27 -8.39
C GLU A 20 -11.32 0.41 -7.27
N LYS A 21 -11.78 0.26 -6.02
CA LYS A 21 -11.10 0.80 -4.85
C LYS A 21 -9.75 0.12 -4.60
N ARG A 22 -9.63 -1.19 -4.88
CA ARG A 22 -8.33 -1.89 -4.83
C ARG A 22 -7.36 -1.35 -5.88
N ALA A 23 -7.82 -1.09 -7.10
CA ALA A 23 -6.99 -0.49 -8.15
C ALA A 23 -6.55 0.94 -7.77
N ARG A 24 -7.44 1.74 -7.18
CA ARG A 24 -7.09 3.08 -6.65
C ARG A 24 -6.09 3.00 -5.51
N LEU A 25 -6.25 2.06 -4.58
CA LEU A 25 -5.27 1.83 -3.52
C LEU A 25 -3.90 1.47 -4.10
N LEU A 26 -3.86 0.57 -5.09
CA LEU A 26 -2.62 0.19 -5.77
C LEU A 26 -1.96 1.41 -6.44
N GLN A 27 -2.75 2.22 -7.13
CA GLN A 27 -2.27 3.46 -7.75
C GLN A 27 -1.78 4.47 -6.73
N PHE A 28 -2.46 4.61 -5.59
CA PHE A 28 -2.04 5.49 -4.52
C PHE A 28 -0.67 5.11 -3.96
N VAL A 29 -0.42 3.80 -3.77
CA VAL A 29 0.82 3.32 -3.13
C VAL A 29 1.97 3.07 -4.11
N THR A 30 1.69 2.81 -5.39
CA THR A 30 2.70 2.48 -6.41
C THR A 30 2.77 3.47 -7.58
N GLY A 31 1.85 4.44 -7.68
CA GLY A 31 1.71 5.33 -8.82
C GLY A 31 1.02 4.71 -10.04
N THR A 32 0.70 3.41 -10.03
CA THR A 32 0.06 2.69 -11.14
C THR A 32 -1.07 1.78 -10.67
N CYS A 33 -2.13 1.66 -11.47
CA CYS A 33 -3.22 0.72 -11.20
C CYS A 33 -2.94 -0.70 -11.75
N ARG A 34 -1.80 -0.92 -12.41
CA ARG A 34 -1.43 -2.20 -13.04
C ARG A 34 -0.53 -3.03 -12.12
N VAL A 35 -0.85 -4.32 -12.00
CA VAL A 35 0.00 -5.29 -11.30
C VAL A 35 1.06 -5.83 -12.29
N PRO A 36 2.33 -5.98 -11.89
CA PRO A 36 3.35 -6.62 -12.73
C PRO A 36 2.96 -8.04 -13.14
N VAL A 37 3.49 -8.53 -14.26
CA VAL A 37 3.19 -9.88 -14.79
C VAL A 37 3.57 -10.98 -13.78
N GLY A 38 4.67 -10.83 -13.03
CA GLY A 38 5.06 -11.72 -11.93
C GLY A 38 4.39 -11.42 -10.58
N GLY A 39 3.32 -10.61 -10.58
CA GLY A 39 2.57 -10.25 -9.38
C GLY A 39 3.29 -9.26 -8.46
N PHE A 40 2.83 -9.17 -7.21
CA PHE A 40 3.36 -8.22 -6.22
C PHE A 40 4.83 -8.46 -5.81
N SER A 41 5.39 -9.63 -6.14
CA SER A 41 6.80 -9.96 -5.87
C SER A 41 7.76 -9.19 -6.79
N GLU A 42 7.27 -8.68 -7.91
CA GLU A 42 8.02 -7.93 -8.90
C GLU A 42 7.67 -6.44 -8.91
N LEU A 43 7.09 -5.93 -7.82
CA LEU A 43 6.92 -4.49 -7.65
C LEU A 43 8.28 -3.79 -7.74
N MET A 44 8.31 -2.67 -8.47
CA MET A 44 9.52 -1.86 -8.67
C MET A 44 9.34 -0.47 -8.07
N ASP A 45 10.43 0.09 -7.56
CA ASP A 45 10.51 1.51 -7.20
C ASP A 45 10.69 2.37 -8.46
N SER A 46 10.70 3.69 -8.28
CA SER A 46 10.95 4.66 -9.37
C SER A 46 12.32 4.51 -10.04
N ASN A 47 13.25 3.79 -9.41
CA ASN A 47 14.61 3.55 -9.91
C ASN A 47 14.73 2.16 -10.56
N GLY A 48 13.62 1.44 -10.76
CA GLY A 48 13.60 0.11 -11.37
C GLY A 48 14.11 -1.02 -10.46
N ARG A 49 14.28 -0.76 -9.16
CA ARG A 49 14.70 -1.76 -8.18
C ARG A 49 13.48 -2.50 -7.64
N ARG A 50 13.62 -3.81 -7.44
CA ARG A 50 12.56 -4.62 -6.82
C ARG A 50 12.32 -4.12 -5.40
N GLN A 51 11.12 -3.62 -5.14
CA GLN A 51 10.70 -3.09 -3.85
C GLN A 51 9.33 -3.65 -3.47
N PRO A 52 9.25 -4.50 -2.43
CA PRO A 52 7.97 -5.03 -1.96
C PRO A 52 7.12 -3.92 -1.32
N PHE A 53 5.81 -4.13 -1.33
CA PHE A 53 4.86 -3.28 -0.61
C PHE A 53 5.21 -3.22 0.89
N CYS A 54 5.24 -2.01 1.46
CA CYS A 54 5.66 -1.77 2.84
C CYS A 54 4.64 -0.90 3.58
N ILE A 55 4.25 -1.32 4.79
CA ILE A 55 3.46 -0.52 5.73
C ILE A 55 4.42 0.00 6.80
N LYS A 56 4.68 1.31 6.81
CA LYS A 56 5.56 1.95 7.79
C LYS A 56 4.75 2.66 8.85
N GLY A 57 4.90 2.26 10.11
CA GLY A 57 4.36 2.99 11.25
C GLY A 57 5.13 4.30 11.46
N VAL A 58 4.49 5.44 11.23
CA VAL A 58 5.08 6.76 11.47
C VAL A 58 4.55 7.27 12.82
N ARG A 59 5.47 7.64 13.72
CA ARG A 59 5.10 8.36 14.94
C ARG A 59 4.96 9.84 14.59
N THR A 60 3.72 10.28 14.42
CA THR A 60 3.43 11.68 14.14
C THR A 60 3.53 12.49 15.42
N VAL A 61 4.54 13.35 15.51
CA VAL A 61 4.43 14.63 16.23
C VAL A 61 4.04 15.67 15.16
N ASN A 62 2.79 16.14 15.19
CA ASN A 62 2.20 17.13 14.27
C ASN A 62 2.29 16.84 12.76
N ILE A 63 1.23 16.22 12.19
CA ILE A 63 0.87 16.46 10.79
C ILE A 63 -0.24 17.52 10.82
N ILE A 64 0.15 18.79 10.87
CA ILE A 64 -0.70 19.89 10.42
C ILE A 64 -0.28 20.15 8.97
N PHE A 65 -0.84 19.38 8.05
CA PHE A 65 -1.09 19.76 6.67
C PHE A 65 -2.29 18.87 6.32
N LEU A 66 -3.49 19.41 6.18
CA LEU A 66 -3.93 20.10 4.97
C LEU A 66 -4.92 21.23 5.33
N ASN A 67 -4.83 22.32 4.56
CA ASN A 67 -5.91 23.29 4.35
C ASN A 67 -7.17 22.58 3.85
#